data_AF-A0A821NJU8-F1
#
_entry.id   AF-A0A821NJU8-F1
#
_cell.length_a   1.000
_cell.length_b   1.000
_cell.length_c   1.000
_cell.angle_alpha   90.00
_cell.angle_beta   90.00
_cell.angle_gamma   90.00
#
_symmetry.space_group_name_H-M   'P 1'
#
loop_
_entity.id
_entity.type
_entity.pdbx_description
1 polymer ?
#
loop_
_entity_poly.entity_id
_entity_poly.type
_entity_poly.pdbx_seq_one_letter_code
_entity_poly.pdbx_strand_id
1 'polypeptide(L)'
;MKLSEFMTCWRECVPTEFPIDLEQLKEFVIISEGTISYIDIDNLSEKANERIKTLFSRKNTWTLSELEPFLSCLTTSNAEFNSLLAKHTRCIIKDGQKYYVPKYS
;
A
#
# COMPACT_ATOMS: atom_id res chain seq x y z
N MET A 1 10.87 -0.12 -10.62
CA MET A 1 11.57 -1.33 -11.10
C MET A 1 10.53 -2.37 -11.46
N LYS A 2 10.73 -3.26 -12.45
CA LYS A 2 9.76 -4.35 -12.64
C LYS A 2 9.81 -5.28 -11.44
N LEU A 3 8.66 -5.78 -11.00
CA LEU A 3 8.57 -6.67 -9.85
C LEU A 3 9.38 -7.95 -10.08
N SER A 4 9.32 -8.53 -11.29
CA SER A 4 10.10 -9.73 -11.63
C SER A 4 11.61 -9.51 -11.52
N GLU A 5 12.11 -8.39 -12.04
CA GLU A 5 13.52 -8.01 -11.96
C GLU A 5 13.94 -7.84 -10.48
N PHE A 6 13.12 -7.16 -9.68
CA PHE A 6 13.37 -6.99 -8.24
C PHE A 6 13.44 -8.34 -7.51
N MET A 7 12.48 -9.24 -7.73
CA MET A 7 12.44 -10.54 -7.06
C MET A 7 13.66 -11.41 -7.39
N THR A 8 14.14 -11.37 -8.64
CA THR A 8 15.38 -12.05 -9.04
C THR A 8 16.57 -11.48 -8.29
N CYS A 9 16.77 -10.16 -8.31
CA CYS A 9 17.90 -9.53 -7.62
C CYS A 9 17.83 -9.77 -6.10
N TRP A 10 16.65 -9.68 -5.49
CA TRP A 10 16.49 -9.92 -4.06
C TRP A 10 16.89 -11.34 -3.67
N ARG A 11 16.49 -12.35 -4.47
CA ARG A 11 16.89 -13.75 -4.24
C ARG A 11 18.40 -13.94 -4.33
N GLU A 12 19.06 -13.29 -5.29
CA GLU A 12 20.52 -13.39 -5.47
C GLU A 12 21.31 -12.72 -4.34
N CYS A 13 20.70 -11.77 -3.63
CA CYS A 13 21.33 -11.07 -2.51
C CYS A 13 21.19 -11.79 -1.15
N VAL A 14 20.45 -12.90 -1.07
CA VAL A 14 20.23 -13.64 0.19
C VAL A 14 20.59 -15.13 0.03
N PRO A 15 20.98 -15.82 1.11
CA PRO A 15 21.16 -17.28 1.07
C PRO A 15 19.90 -18.00 0.60
N THR A 16 20.05 -19.15 -0.07
CA THR A 16 18.93 -19.91 -0.64
C THR A 16 17.92 -20.37 0.42
N GLU A 17 18.41 -20.61 1.64
CA GLU A 17 17.63 -21.02 2.80
C GLU A 17 16.78 -19.86 3.36
N PHE A 18 17.09 -18.62 2.99
CA PHE A 18 16.35 -17.46 3.44
C PHE A 18 15.06 -17.30 2.63
N PRO A 19 13.88 -17.31 3.28
CA PRO A 19 12.63 -17.06 2.59
C PRO A 19 12.55 -15.59 2.17
N ILE A 20 12.18 -15.37 0.91
CA ILE A 20 11.79 -14.05 0.39
C ILE A 20 10.29 -14.05 0.17
N ASP A 21 9.61 -13.05 0.72
CA ASP A 21 8.18 -12.85 0.61
C ASP A 21 7.87 -11.36 0.59
N LEU A 22 7.00 -10.92 -0.32
CA LEU A 22 6.57 -9.53 -0.42
C LEU A 22 5.88 -9.04 0.86
N GLU A 23 5.31 -9.93 1.67
CA GLU A 23 4.81 -9.59 3.01
C GLU A 23 5.88 -8.98 3.91
N GLN A 24 7.16 -9.33 3.72
CA GLN A 24 8.29 -8.74 4.47
C GLN A 24 8.53 -7.27 4.10
N LEU A 25 7.98 -6.80 2.97
CA LEU A 25 8.20 -5.46 2.43
C LEU A 25 6.95 -4.57 2.44
N LYS A 26 5.81 -5.06 2.96
CA LYS A 26 4.50 -4.40 2.82
C LYS A 26 4.41 -2.96 3.34
N GLU A 27 5.31 -2.55 4.23
CA GLU A 27 5.38 -1.19 4.78
C GLU A 27 6.34 -0.27 4.02
N PHE A 28 7.16 -0.83 3.13
CA PHE A 28 8.25 -0.15 2.45
C PHE A 28 8.05 -0.03 0.94
N VAL A 29 7.07 -0.74 0.37
CA VAL A 29 6.89 -0.78 -1.08
C VAL A 29 5.44 -0.60 -1.51
N ILE A 30 5.28 -0.05 -2.71
CA ILE A 30 4.02 -0.03 -3.44
C ILE A 30 4.21 -0.84 -4.71
N ILE A 31 3.33 -1.81 -4.90
CA ILE A 31 3.25 -2.65 -6.09
C ILE A 31 2.06 -2.20 -6.93
N SER A 32 2.34 -1.80 -8.16
CA SER A 32 1.32 -1.34 -9.12
C SER A 32 1.73 -1.75 -10.53
N GLU A 33 0.80 -2.35 -11.29
CA GLU A 33 0.97 -2.68 -12.71
C GLU A 33 2.27 -3.45 -13.02
N GLY A 34 2.62 -4.43 -12.17
CA GLY A 34 3.82 -5.25 -12.35
C GLY A 34 5.14 -4.52 -12.02
N THR A 35 5.06 -3.32 -11.44
CA THR A 35 6.21 -2.56 -10.95
C THR A 35 6.20 -2.47 -9.43
N ILE A 36 7.39 -2.39 -8.86
CA ILE A 36 7.63 -2.15 -7.44
C ILE A 36 8.37 -0.82 -7.28
N SER A 37 7.97 -0.06 -6.26
CA SER A 37 8.56 1.23 -5.90
C SER A 37 8.68 1.35 -4.39
N TYR A 38 9.79 1.93 -3.93
CA TYR A 38 10.00 2.21 -2.51
C TYR A 38 9.15 3.39 -2.04
N ILE A 39 8.65 3.30 -0.81
CA ILE A 39 7.98 4.38 -0.10
C ILE A 39 8.53 4.44 1.32
N ASP A 40 8.86 5.66 1.75
CA ASP A 40 9.30 5.94 3.10
C ASP A 40 8.09 6.43 3.90
N ILE A 41 7.62 5.62 4.85
CA ILE A 41 6.45 5.95 5.67
C ILE A 41 6.70 7.15 6.59
N ASP A 42 7.94 7.35 7.03
CA ASP A 42 8.32 8.44 7.92
C ASP A 42 8.33 9.79 7.19
N ASN A 43 8.54 9.76 5.87
CA ASN A 43 8.46 10.93 5.01
C ASN A 43 7.02 11.22 4.52
N LEU A 44 6.04 10.38 4.86
CA LEU A 44 4.64 10.65 4.52
C LEU A 44 4.01 11.67 5.45
N SER A 45 3.22 12.58 4.87
CA SER A 45 2.51 13.60 5.63
C SER A 45 1.69 13.02 6.80
N GLU A 46 1.74 13.65 7.97
CA GLU A 46 0.84 13.32 9.09
C GLU A 46 -0.62 13.74 8.81
N LYS A 47 -0.84 14.61 7.82
CA LYS A 47 -2.19 15.00 7.41
C LYS A 47 -2.79 13.93 6.52
N ALA A 48 -3.84 13.27 7.02
CA ALA A 48 -4.45 12.13 6.34
C ALA A 48 -4.84 12.40 4.87
N ASN A 49 -5.41 13.58 4.57
CA ASN A 49 -5.77 13.95 3.20
C ASN A 49 -4.57 13.93 2.25
N GLU A 50 -3.44 14.49 2.67
CA GLU A 50 -2.24 14.61 1.84
C GLU A 50 -1.54 13.26 1.72
N ARG A 51 -1.45 12.49 2.81
CA ARG A 51 -0.91 11.12 2.77
C ARG A 51 -1.70 10.25 1.80
N ILE A 52 -3.03 10.27 1.90
CA ILE A 52 -3.90 9.49 1.03
C ILE A 52 -3.71 9.92 -0.43
N LYS A 53 -3.64 11.22 -0.74
CA LYS A 53 -3.33 11.68 -2.10
C LYS A 53 -1.99 11.13 -2.62
N THR A 54 -0.94 11.14 -1.81
CA THR A 54 0.38 10.60 -2.18
C THR A 54 0.33 9.09 -2.45
N LEU A 55 -0.42 8.32 -1.66
CA LEU A 55 -0.60 6.88 -1.90
C LEU A 55 -1.36 6.65 -3.22
N PHE A 56 -2.48 7.36 -3.40
CA PHE A 56 -3.32 7.20 -4.59
C PHE A 56 -2.66 7.72 -5.88
N SER A 57 -1.73 8.68 -5.80
CA SER A 57 -0.95 9.11 -6.98
C SER A 57 0.05 8.04 -7.46
N ARG A 58 0.40 7.07 -6.62
CA ARG A 58 1.32 5.97 -6.97
C ARG A 58 0.60 4.70 -7.42
N LYS A 59 -0.64 4.50 -6.96
CA LYS A 59 -1.50 3.36 -7.32
C LYS A 59 -2.95 3.78 -7.14
N ASN A 60 -3.81 3.55 -8.13
CA ASN A 60 -5.19 4.06 -8.10
C ASN A 60 -6.18 3.15 -7.34
N THR A 61 -5.83 1.88 -7.13
CA THR A 61 -6.73 0.87 -6.56
C THR A 61 -5.98 0.08 -5.50
N TRP A 62 -6.54 -0.01 -4.30
CA TRP A 62 -5.89 -0.65 -3.15
C TRP A 62 -6.81 -1.64 -2.45
N THR A 63 -6.26 -2.68 -1.85
CA THR A 63 -6.98 -3.47 -0.85
C THR A 63 -6.84 -2.83 0.55
N LEU A 64 -7.61 -3.33 1.52
CA LEU A 64 -7.48 -2.89 2.91
C LEU A 64 -6.08 -3.19 3.47
N SER A 65 -5.58 -4.41 3.24
CA SER A 65 -4.29 -4.88 3.74
C SER A 65 -3.11 -4.10 3.16
N GLU A 66 -3.25 -3.57 1.95
CA GLU A 66 -2.22 -2.72 1.35
C GLU A 66 -2.24 -1.29 1.90
N LEU A 67 -3.40 -0.76 2.35
CA LEU A 67 -3.51 0.59 2.91
C LEU A 67 -3.17 0.66 4.40
N GLU A 68 -3.46 -0.40 5.15
CA GLU A 68 -3.32 -0.46 6.61
C GLU A 68 -1.92 -0.06 7.09
N PRO A 69 -0.80 -0.55 6.52
CA PRO A 69 0.53 -0.16 6.97
C PRO A 69 0.77 1.35 6.90
N PHE A 70 0.22 2.03 5.90
CA PHE A 70 0.49 3.45 5.66
C PHE A 70 -0.44 4.40 6.43
N LEU A 71 -1.62 3.93 6.82
CA LEU A 71 -2.67 4.79 7.38
C LEU A 71 -3.00 4.48 8.84
N SER A 72 -2.65 3.30 9.35
CA SER A 72 -2.98 2.87 10.72
C SER A 72 -2.44 3.84 11.77
N CYS A 73 -1.23 4.37 11.59
CA CYS A 73 -0.61 5.35 12.49
C CYS A 73 -1.36 6.69 12.58
N LEU A 74 -2.30 6.98 11.67
CA LEU A 74 -3.12 8.19 11.69
C LEU A 74 -4.40 8.04 12.54
N THR A 75 -4.65 6.84 13.07
CA THR A 75 -5.89 6.48 13.74
C THR A 75 -5.63 5.68 15.00
N THR A 76 -6.52 5.79 15.98
CA THR A 76 -6.42 5.08 17.26
C THR A 76 -7.36 3.89 17.38
N SER A 77 -8.27 3.73 16.41
CA SER A 77 -9.24 2.63 16.41
C SER A 77 -9.63 2.21 14.99
N ASN A 78 -10.13 0.98 14.86
CA ASN A 78 -10.69 0.48 13.60
C ASN A 78 -11.88 1.33 13.11
N ALA A 79 -12.63 1.96 14.03
CA ALA A 79 -13.73 2.84 13.66
C ALA A 79 -13.23 4.13 13.00
N GLU A 80 -12.17 4.74 13.54
CA GLU A 80 -11.52 5.90 12.95
C GLU A 80 -10.88 5.57 11.60
N PHE A 81 -10.23 4.42 11.48
CA PHE A 81 -9.66 3.96 10.21
C PHE A 81 -10.73 3.80 9.12
N ASN A 82 -11.84 3.15 9.45
CA ASN A 82 -12.94 2.99 8.50
C ASN A 82 -13.60 4.33 8.13
N SER A 83 -13.74 5.25 9.10
CA SER A 83 -14.23 6.61 8.85
C SER A 83 -13.31 7.40 7.92
N LEU A 84 -11.99 7.27 8.12
CA LEU A 84 -10.98 7.87 7.27
C LEU A 84 -11.12 7.36 5.82
N LEU A 85 -11.20 6.05 5.63
CA LEU A 85 -11.39 5.48 4.31
C LEU A 85 -12.71 5.94 3.66
N ALA A 86 -13.83 5.92 4.38
CA ALA A 86 -15.13 6.33 3.85
C ALA A 86 -15.17 7.82 3.43
N LYS A 87 -14.38 8.67 4.08
CA LYS A 87 -14.25 10.09 3.77
C LYS A 87 -13.49 10.34 2.47
N HIS A 88 -12.42 9.59 2.21
CA HIS A 88 -11.48 9.85 1.12
C HIS A 88 -11.59 8.92 -0.09
N THR A 89 -12.23 7.77 0.08
CA THR A 89 -12.26 6.70 -0.93
C THR A 89 -13.69 6.27 -1.26
N ARG A 90 -13.84 5.50 -2.34
CA ARG A 90 -15.01 4.69 -2.64
C ARG A 90 -14.62 3.22 -2.55
N CYS A 91 -15.51 2.39 -2.01
CA CYS A 91 -15.34 0.95 -2.01
C CYS A 91 -15.95 0.38 -3.29
N ILE A 92 -15.18 -0.41 -4.04
CA ILE A 92 -15.66 -1.24 -5.14
C ILE A 92 -15.46 -2.71 -4.75
N ILE A 93 -16.31 -3.60 -5.25
CA ILE A 93 -16.18 -5.04 -5.02
C ILE A 93 -15.86 -5.67 -6.37
N LYS A 94 -14.77 -6.43 -6.43
CA LYS A 94 -14.39 -7.22 -7.60
C LYS A 94 -14.01 -8.61 -7.12
N ASP A 95 -14.62 -9.64 -7.71
CA ASP A 95 -14.38 -11.05 -7.37
C ASP A 95 -14.54 -11.36 -5.87
N GLY A 96 -15.51 -10.69 -5.21
CA GLY A 96 -15.77 -10.83 -3.77
C GLY A 96 -14.79 -10.09 -2.85
N GLN A 97 -13.73 -9.49 -3.40
CA GLN A 97 -12.77 -8.69 -2.65
C GLN A 97 -13.10 -7.19 -2.72
N LYS A 98 -12.95 -6.50 -1.58
CA LYS A 98 -13.11 -5.05 -1.49
C LYS A 98 -11.84 -4.35 -1.95
N TYR A 99 -12.02 -3.34 -2.80
CA TYR A 99 -10.97 -2.42 -3.21
C TYR A 99 -11.40 -0.98 -2.92
N TYR A 100 -10.43 -0.14 -2.64
CA TYR A 100 -10.59 1.28 -2.34
C TYR A 100 -9.97 2.08 -3.48
N VAL A 101 -10.74 3.01 -4.02
CA VAL A 101 -10.36 3.93 -5.10
C VAL A 101 -10.59 5.38 -4.64
N PRO A 102 -9.89 6.39 -5.18
CA PRO A 102 -10.06 7.77 -4.73
C PRO A 102 -11.48 8.26 -5.01
N LYS A 103 -12.05 9.02 -4.08
CA LYS A 103 -13.44 9.52 -4.21
C LYS A 103 -13.57 10.70 -5.17
N TYR A 104 -12.48 11.47 -5.29
CA TYR A 104 -12.31 12.63 -6.16
C TYR A 104 -11.09 12.34 -7.01
N SER A 105 -11.31 12.17 -8.32
CA SER A 105 -10.29 11.93 -9.34
C SER A 105 -10.08 13.18 -10.16
#